data_AF-A0A6C6ZJ32-F1
#
_entry.id   AF-A0A6C6ZJ32-F1
#
_cell.length_a   1.000
_cell.length_b   1.000
_cell.length_c   1.000
_cell.angle_alpha   90.00
_cell.angle_beta   90.00
_cell.angle_gamma   90.00
#
_symmetry.space_group_name_H-M   'P 1'
#
loop_
_entity.id
_entity.type
_entity.pdbx_description
1 polymer ?
#
loop_
_entity_poly.entity_id
_entity_poly.type
_entity_poly.pdbx_seq_one_letter_code
_entity_poly.pdbx_strand_id
1 'polypeptide(L)'
;MKQYKGGYNVNRYDWKNKTTEHLLNDNNLADNHIPEWIRKNEIAAFWFWLIMSHTVPEKLKLNNESEFNSALKGVIVMKDNPMTIIPSSHETRLNVIGKWINALILYGEADRIISIMHQNWQGLEKRNEAKWLKKNTEQLKWAWEYIDARISPTYLSWFNPVNDNERYIAIVVLLKMLFPTDTPCLLTPKEFHLGFAAKERFFDKMHNAFRKQFIDGKKDKRVQINVKISPSAKSALDRLTRERKTTQQAILEQLILYGRLD
;
A
#
# COMPACT_ATOMS: atom_id res chain seq x y z
N MET A 1 31.57 12.07 -24.79
CA MET A 1 31.31 10.90 -23.93
C MET A 1 31.39 11.30 -22.47
N LYS A 2 30.25 11.29 -21.76
CA LYS A 2 30.19 11.25 -20.30
C LYS A 2 29.06 10.27 -19.95
N GLN A 3 29.44 9.11 -19.41
CA GLN A 3 28.51 8.11 -18.90
C GLN A 3 28.12 8.49 -17.46
N TYR A 4 26.82 8.59 -17.19
CA TYR A 4 26.30 8.50 -15.84
C TYR A 4 25.99 7.04 -15.54
N LYS A 5 26.46 6.55 -14.38
CA LYS A 5 26.00 5.28 -13.80
C LYS A 5 24.51 5.43 -13.51
N GLY A 6 23.67 4.92 -14.42
CA GLY A 6 22.21 5.01 -14.36
C GLY A 6 21.52 5.76 -15.51
N GLY A 7 22.22 6.05 -16.62
CA GLY A 7 21.60 6.62 -17.82
C GLY A 7 20.99 5.54 -18.72
N TYR A 8 19.68 5.60 -18.98
CA TYR A 8 19.00 4.79 -19.98
C TYR A 8 19.57 5.14 -21.36
N ASN A 9 20.04 4.12 -22.09
CA ASN A 9 20.69 4.30 -23.37
C ASN A 9 19.65 4.06 -24.48
N VAL A 10 18.88 5.09 -24.81
CA VAL A 10 17.76 5.03 -25.79
C VAL A 10 18.25 4.86 -27.24
N ASN A 11 19.56 4.91 -27.50
CA ASN A 11 20.12 4.99 -28.85
C ASN A 11 20.57 3.65 -29.50
N ARG A 12 19.92 2.51 -29.20
CA ARG A 12 20.32 1.22 -29.81
C ARG A 12 19.22 0.25 -30.24
N TYR A 13 17.96 0.66 -30.32
CA TYR A 13 16.90 -0.17 -30.90
C TYR A 13 16.42 0.42 -32.23
N ASP A 14 16.69 -0.28 -33.33
CA ASP A 14 16.25 0.09 -34.68
C ASP A 14 14.77 -0.32 -34.87
N TRP A 15 13.88 0.67 -34.84
CA TRP A 15 12.43 0.50 -34.90
C TRP A 15 11.87 0.65 -36.32
N LYS A 16 12.72 0.80 -37.34
CA LYS A 16 12.32 1.22 -38.69
C LYS A 16 11.27 0.35 -39.40
N ASN A 17 10.91 -0.82 -38.89
CA ASN A 17 9.97 -1.76 -39.54
C ASN A 17 8.92 -2.41 -38.61
N LYS A 18 8.73 -1.95 -37.36
CA LYS A 18 7.73 -2.53 -36.44
C LYS A 18 6.50 -1.62 -36.29
N THR A 19 5.31 -2.20 -36.27
CA THR A 19 4.08 -1.45 -35.96
C THR A 19 4.10 -0.99 -34.50
N THR A 20 3.48 0.16 -34.21
CA THR A 20 3.33 0.69 -32.84
C THR A 20 2.72 -0.36 -31.91
N GLU A 21 1.74 -1.13 -32.38
CA GLU A 21 1.12 -2.23 -31.64
C GLU A 21 2.09 -3.36 -31.29
N HIS A 22 2.99 -3.74 -32.21
CA HIS A 22 4.03 -4.74 -31.93
C HIS A 22 5.02 -4.23 -30.89
N LEU A 23 5.39 -2.95 -30.93
CA LEU A 23 6.33 -2.36 -29.97
C LEU A 23 5.72 -2.20 -28.57
N LEU A 24 4.43 -1.88 -28.49
CA LEU A 24 3.70 -1.79 -27.23
C LEU A 24 3.56 -3.16 -26.55
N ASN A 25 3.39 -4.24 -27.32
CA ASN A 25 3.29 -5.61 -26.82
C ASN A 25 4.63 -6.37 -26.79
N ASP A 26 5.76 -5.69 -27.02
CA ASP A 26 7.08 -6.30 -26.93
C ASP A 26 7.47 -6.51 -25.46
N ASN A 27 7.23 -7.72 -24.95
CA ASN A 27 7.53 -8.10 -23.57
C ASN A 27 9.02 -7.96 -23.24
N ASN A 28 9.91 -8.20 -24.20
CA ASN A 28 11.35 -8.03 -23.99
C ASN A 28 11.73 -6.55 -23.84
N LEU A 29 11.03 -5.65 -24.54
CA LEU A 29 11.22 -4.22 -24.37
C LEU A 29 10.73 -3.78 -22.98
N ALA A 30 9.53 -4.22 -22.57
CA ALA A 30 8.96 -3.89 -21.27
C ALA A 30 9.80 -4.43 -20.10
N ASP A 31 10.16 -5.72 -20.13
CA ASP A 31 10.93 -6.39 -19.08
C ASP A 31 12.36 -5.85 -18.96
N ASN A 32 12.89 -5.16 -19.96
CA ASN A 32 14.19 -4.51 -19.81
C ASN A 32 14.10 -3.10 -19.21
N HIS A 33 12.92 -2.46 -19.26
CA HIS A 33 12.79 -1.04 -18.91
C HIS A 33 11.90 -0.77 -17.69
N ILE A 34 11.15 -1.75 -17.17
CA ILE A 34 10.49 -1.60 -15.86
C ILE A 34 11.55 -1.48 -14.76
N PRO A 35 11.57 -0.36 -14.00
CA PRO A 35 12.51 -0.17 -12.91
C PRO A 35 12.38 -1.23 -11.80
N GLU A 36 13.50 -1.60 -11.19
CA GLU A 36 13.55 -2.60 -10.11
C GLU A 36 12.69 -2.24 -8.89
N TRP A 37 12.57 -0.94 -8.57
CA TRP A 37 11.73 -0.46 -7.46
C TRP A 37 10.23 -0.66 -7.72
N ILE A 38 9.82 -0.83 -8.99
CA ILE A 38 8.46 -1.21 -9.38
C ILE A 38 8.37 -2.75 -9.43
N ARG A 39 9.31 -3.40 -10.10
CA ARG A 39 9.31 -4.86 -10.31
C ARG A 39 9.26 -5.65 -9.00
N LYS A 40 10.05 -5.26 -8.01
CA LYS A 40 10.21 -6.01 -6.75
C LYS A 40 9.22 -5.61 -5.65
N ASN A 41 8.43 -4.55 -5.86
CA ASN A 41 7.58 -3.99 -4.81
C ASN A 41 6.14 -3.85 -5.30
N GLU A 42 5.27 -4.77 -4.86
CA GLU A 42 3.86 -4.80 -5.27
C GLU A 42 3.10 -3.52 -4.92
N ILE A 43 3.49 -2.87 -3.81
CA ILE A 43 2.89 -1.60 -3.35
C ILE A 43 3.33 -0.46 -4.26
N ALA A 44 4.62 -0.39 -4.61
CA ALA A 44 5.14 0.61 -5.53
C ALA A 44 4.52 0.45 -6.92
N ALA A 45 4.39 -0.79 -7.40
CA ALA A 45 3.72 -1.07 -8.66
C ALA A 45 2.25 -0.66 -8.62
N PHE A 46 1.51 -0.98 -7.55
CA PHE A 46 0.11 -0.56 -7.39
C PHE A 46 -0.03 0.95 -7.44
N TRP A 47 0.76 1.66 -6.65
CA TRP A 47 0.78 3.12 -6.64
C TRP A 47 1.11 3.67 -8.03
N PHE A 48 2.14 3.14 -8.70
CA PHE A 48 2.55 3.60 -10.03
C PHE A 48 1.43 3.41 -11.07
N TRP A 49 0.83 2.22 -11.11
CA TRP A 49 -0.30 1.92 -11.99
C TRP A 49 -1.48 2.86 -11.72
N LEU A 50 -1.81 3.11 -10.44
CA LEU A 50 -2.89 4.00 -10.04
C LEU A 50 -2.65 5.44 -10.50
N ILE A 51 -1.41 5.95 -10.38
CA ILE A 51 -1.10 7.29 -10.89
C ILE A 51 -1.22 7.32 -12.41
N MET A 52 -0.67 6.32 -13.09
CA MET A 52 -0.78 6.21 -14.54
C MET A 52 -2.23 6.14 -15.03
N SER A 53 -3.10 5.36 -14.38
CA SER A 53 -4.51 5.17 -14.80
C SER A 53 -5.37 6.42 -14.60
N HIS A 54 -4.91 7.39 -13.80
CA HIS A 54 -5.61 8.63 -13.50
C HIS A 54 -4.85 9.89 -13.94
N THR A 55 -3.70 9.75 -14.62
CA THR A 55 -2.97 10.88 -15.17
C THR A 55 -3.53 11.21 -16.55
N VAL A 56 -4.04 12.44 -16.71
CA VAL A 56 -4.51 12.93 -18.01
C VAL A 56 -3.29 13.29 -18.88
N PRO A 57 -3.24 12.93 -20.17
CA PRO A 57 -2.08 13.18 -21.02
C PRO A 57 -1.63 14.64 -21.10
N GLU A 58 -2.56 15.60 -21.01
CA GLU A 58 -2.25 17.03 -21.02
C GLU A 58 -1.34 17.40 -19.83
N LYS A 59 -1.44 16.68 -18.71
CA LYS A 59 -0.60 16.87 -17.52
C LYS A 59 0.80 16.30 -17.69
N LEU A 60 0.99 15.38 -18.62
CA LEU A 60 2.30 14.82 -18.95
C LEU A 60 3.15 15.79 -19.76
N LYS A 61 2.58 16.84 -20.38
CA LYS A 61 3.28 17.83 -21.23
C LYS A 61 4.16 17.16 -22.29
N LEU A 62 3.57 16.23 -23.03
CA LEU A 62 4.26 15.44 -24.05
C LEU A 62 4.46 16.27 -25.32
N ASN A 63 5.61 16.12 -25.97
CA ASN A 63 5.91 16.84 -27.21
C ASN A 63 4.97 16.44 -28.37
N ASN A 64 4.54 15.17 -28.44
CA ASN A 64 3.63 14.62 -29.46
C ASN A 64 2.38 14.00 -28.83
N GLU A 65 1.64 14.79 -28.04
CA GLU A 65 0.49 14.33 -27.26
C GLU A 65 -0.57 13.57 -28.09
N SER A 66 -0.93 14.08 -29.28
CA SER A 66 -1.95 13.45 -30.13
C SER A 66 -1.56 12.04 -30.61
N GLU A 67 -0.28 11.82 -30.93
CA GLU A 67 0.23 10.52 -31.37
C GLU A 67 0.32 9.56 -30.17
N PHE A 68 0.85 10.02 -29.04
CA PHE A 68 0.89 9.27 -27.79
C PHE A 68 -0.50 8.80 -27.37
N ASN A 69 -1.49 9.70 -27.45
CA ASN A 69 -2.86 9.41 -27.11
C ASN A 69 -3.49 8.38 -28.05
N SER A 70 -3.16 8.46 -29.34
CA SER A 70 -3.63 7.50 -30.35
C SER A 70 -2.98 6.13 -30.16
N ALA A 71 -1.69 6.08 -29.85
CA ALA A 71 -0.95 4.83 -29.59
C ALA A 71 -1.40 4.14 -28.29
N LEU A 72 -1.79 4.91 -27.29
CA LEU A 72 -2.34 4.40 -26.03
C LEU A 72 -3.85 4.16 -26.07
N LYS A 73 -4.54 4.53 -27.15
CA LYS A 73 -5.96 4.31 -27.31
C LYS A 73 -6.24 2.80 -27.31
N GLY A 74 -6.79 2.29 -26.22
CA GLY A 74 -7.01 0.86 -25.97
C GLY A 74 -5.95 0.17 -25.10
N VAL A 75 -4.85 0.86 -24.75
CA VAL A 75 -3.80 0.39 -23.84
C VAL A 75 -3.90 1.10 -22.47
N ILE A 76 -4.18 2.41 -22.46
CA ILE A 76 -4.33 3.23 -21.25
C ILE A 76 -5.48 4.21 -21.40
N VAL A 77 -6.16 4.45 -20.28
CA VAL A 77 -7.37 5.26 -20.15
C VAL A 77 -7.15 6.68 -20.67
N MET A 78 -7.77 7.00 -21.80
CA MET A 78 -8.16 8.38 -22.11
C MET A 78 -9.39 8.69 -21.27
N LYS A 79 -9.54 9.96 -20.88
CA LYS A 79 -10.61 10.54 -20.04
C LYS A 79 -12.04 10.02 -20.28
N ASP A 80 -12.31 9.47 -21.48
CA ASP A 80 -13.63 9.04 -21.96
C ASP A 80 -13.85 7.51 -22.04
N ASN A 81 -12.88 6.67 -21.64
CA ASN A 81 -13.08 5.20 -21.61
C ASN A 81 -12.33 4.56 -20.44
N PRO A 82 -12.96 4.40 -19.26
CA PRO A 82 -12.28 3.89 -18.06
C PRO A 82 -11.70 2.50 -18.31
N MET A 83 -10.57 2.19 -17.69
CA MET A 83 -9.99 0.85 -17.68
C MET A 83 -11.09 -0.09 -17.19
N THR A 84 -11.61 -0.93 -18.07
CA THR A 84 -12.64 -1.90 -17.71
C THR A 84 -12.08 -3.02 -16.82
N ILE A 85 -10.75 -3.11 -16.70
CA ILE A 85 -10.07 -4.16 -15.95
C ILE A 85 -9.00 -3.55 -15.03
N ILE A 86 -9.30 -3.52 -13.73
CA ILE A 86 -8.33 -3.24 -12.66
C ILE A 86 -7.43 -4.48 -12.55
N PRO A 87 -6.09 -4.35 -12.63
CA PRO A 87 -5.19 -5.50 -12.52
C PRO A 87 -5.39 -6.23 -11.19
N SER A 88 -5.68 -7.52 -11.28
CA SER A 88 -6.00 -8.38 -10.12
C SER A 88 -4.76 -9.00 -9.44
N SER A 89 -3.57 -8.74 -9.99
CA SER A 89 -2.30 -9.28 -9.49
C SER A 89 -1.12 -8.36 -9.80
N HIS A 90 0.00 -8.59 -9.11
CA HIS A 90 1.26 -7.90 -9.39
C HIS A 90 1.74 -8.13 -10.84
N GLU A 91 1.64 -9.35 -11.35
CA GLU A 91 2.06 -9.69 -12.71
C GLU A 91 1.23 -8.97 -13.79
N THR A 92 -0.10 -9.00 -13.65
CA THR A 92 -0.99 -8.28 -14.58
C THR A 92 -0.73 -6.78 -14.53
N ARG A 93 -0.41 -6.24 -13.35
CA ARG A 93 -0.02 -4.85 -13.17
C ARG A 93 1.30 -4.51 -13.85
N LEU A 94 2.33 -5.34 -13.71
CA LEU A 94 3.62 -5.15 -14.38
C LEU A 94 3.47 -5.17 -15.90
N ASN A 95 2.63 -6.04 -16.45
CA ASN A 95 2.35 -6.07 -17.88
C ASN A 95 1.78 -4.72 -18.36
N VAL A 96 0.74 -4.20 -17.68
CA VAL A 96 0.14 -2.91 -18.04
C VAL A 96 1.14 -1.77 -17.91
N ILE A 97 1.94 -1.74 -16.83
CA ILE A 97 3.01 -0.75 -16.64
C ILE A 97 4.04 -0.84 -17.76
N GLY A 98 4.44 -2.06 -18.15
CA GLY A 98 5.39 -2.32 -19.22
C GLY A 98 4.94 -1.72 -20.54
N LYS A 99 3.67 -1.91 -20.92
CA LYS A 99 3.09 -1.31 -22.13
C LYS A 99 3.13 0.22 -22.10
N TRP A 100 2.89 0.82 -20.94
CA TRP A 100 2.99 2.27 -20.79
C TRP A 100 4.41 2.78 -20.92
N ILE A 101 5.37 2.11 -20.29
CA ILE A 101 6.79 2.46 -20.37
C ILE A 101 7.25 2.32 -21.82
N ASN A 102 6.86 1.27 -22.54
CA ASN A 102 7.12 1.12 -23.96
C ASN A 102 6.60 2.32 -24.76
N ALA A 103 5.36 2.77 -24.49
CA ALA A 103 4.83 3.99 -25.10
C ALA A 103 5.71 5.20 -24.79
N LEU A 104 6.04 5.45 -23.52
CA LEU A 104 6.90 6.56 -23.12
C LEU A 104 8.29 6.52 -23.78
N ILE A 105 8.85 5.32 -24.02
CA ILE A 105 10.12 5.14 -24.73
C ILE A 105 9.98 5.58 -26.18
N LEU A 106 8.92 5.14 -26.88
CA LEU A 106 8.67 5.49 -28.28
C LEU A 106 8.57 7.00 -28.50
N TYR A 107 8.07 7.72 -27.49
CA TYR A 107 7.93 9.18 -27.54
C TYR A 107 9.06 9.94 -26.83
N GLY A 108 10.10 9.24 -26.33
CA GLY A 108 11.29 9.87 -25.72
C GLY A 108 11.06 10.49 -24.34
N GLU A 109 10.00 10.10 -23.63
CA GLU A 109 9.56 10.72 -22.37
C GLU A 109 9.76 9.81 -21.14
N ALA A 110 10.17 8.55 -21.35
CA ALA A 110 10.32 7.54 -20.30
C ALA A 110 11.21 8.00 -19.15
N ASP A 111 12.42 8.49 -19.45
CA ASP A 111 13.39 8.88 -18.42
C ASP A 111 12.85 10.00 -17.53
N ARG A 112 12.24 11.03 -18.13
CA ARG A 112 11.70 12.17 -17.41
C ARG A 112 10.55 11.74 -16.50
N ILE A 113 9.56 11.02 -17.06
CA ILE A 113 8.35 10.62 -16.32
C ILE A 113 8.68 9.59 -15.23
N ILE A 114 9.50 8.57 -15.53
CA ILE A 114 9.91 7.57 -14.54
C ILE A 114 10.73 8.21 -13.41
N SER A 115 11.62 9.16 -13.73
CA SER A 115 12.41 9.87 -12.71
C SER A 115 11.52 10.68 -11.78
N ILE A 116 10.55 11.41 -12.33
CA ILE A 116 9.56 12.16 -11.56
C ILE A 116 8.76 11.23 -10.64
N MET A 117 8.27 10.11 -11.16
CA MET A 117 7.50 9.14 -10.37
C MET A 117 8.35 8.49 -9.29
N HIS A 118 9.62 8.18 -9.56
CA HIS A 118 10.54 7.62 -8.57
C HIS A 118 10.81 8.62 -7.44
N GLN A 119 11.00 9.91 -7.73
CA GLN A 119 11.15 10.94 -6.70
C GLN A 119 9.91 11.03 -5.79
N ASN A 120 8.72 11.00 -6.38
CA ASN A 120 7.46 10.96 -5.63
C ASN A 120 7.38 9.70 -4.75
N TRP A 121 7.71 8.53 -5.30
CA TRP A 121 7.73 7.27 -4.55
C TRP A 121 8.70 7.30 -3.37
N GLN A 122 9.92 7.82 -3.54
CA GLN A 122 10.91 7.90 -2.47
C GLN A 122 10.44 8.74 -1.26
N GLY A 123 9.62 9.76 -1.50
CA GLY A 123 8.97 10.53 -0.43
C GLY A 123 7.92 9.71 0.34
N LEU A 124 7.16 8.88 -0.37
CA LEU A 124 6.11 8.03 0.18
C LEU A 124 6.65 6.75 0.84
N GLU A 125 7.71 6.16 0.30
CA GLU A 125 8.28 4.89 0.74
C GLU A 125 8.76 4.95 2.19
N LYS A 126 9.43 6.05 2.56
CA LYS A 126 9.98 6.29 3.91
C LYS A 126 8.91 6.31 5.01
N ARG A 127 7.62 6.44 4.66
CA ARG A 127 6.52 6.50 5.61
C ARG A 127 6.01 5.10 5.93
N ASN A 128 6.09 4.74 7.21
CA ASN A 128 5.85 3.38 7.67
C ASN A 128 4.47 3.20 8.32
N GLU A 129 3.46 3.70 7.65
CA GLU A 129 2.15 3.94 8.25
C GLU A 129 1.41 2.61 8.52
N ALA A 130 1.45 1.63 7.63
CA ALA A 130 0.63 0.42 7.82
C ALA A 130 1.32 -0.76 8.54
N LYS A 131 2.43 -0.58 9.26
CA LYS A 131 3.18 -1.69 9.91
C LYS A 131 2.35 -2.56 10.85
N TRP A 132 1.33 -1.98 11.48
CA TRP A 132 0.44 -2.66 12.41
C TRP A 132 -0.56 -3.59 11.71
N LEU A 133 -0.83 -3.37 10.42
CA LEU A 133 -1.77 -4.17 9.64
C LEU A 133 -1.05 -5.39 9.06
N LYS A 134 -1.52 -6.59 9.42
CA LYS A 134 -1.01 -7.85 8.88
C LYS A 134 -1.89 -8.34 7.74
N LYS A 135 -1.35 -9.23 6.88
CA LYS A 135 -2.11 -9.95 5.85
C LYS A 135 -3.05 -11.00 6.48
N ASN A 136 -4.05 -10.54 7.23
CA ASN A 136 -5.07 -11.36 7.88
C ASN A 136 -6.45 -10.91 7.38
N THR A 137 -7.24 -11.84 6.85
CA THR A 137 -8.53 -11.57 6.19
C THR A 137 -9.46 -10.69 7.03
N GLU A 138 -9.64 -11.00 8.32
CA GLU A 138 -10.54 -10.27 9.21
C GLU A 138 -10.04 -8.84 9.45
N GLN A 139 -8.76 -8.68 9.75
CA GLN A 139 -8.13 -7.37 9.95
C GLN A 139 -8.20 -6.50 8.70
N LEU A 140 -8.01 -7.10 7.52
CA LEU A 140 -8.06 -6.40 6.25
C LEU A 140 -9.48 -5.97 5.89
N LYS A 141 -10.49 -6.83 6.14
CA LYS A 141 -11.91 -6.46 5.96
C LYS A 141 -12.29 -5.29 6.85
N TRP A 142 -12.00 -5.39 8.15
CA TRP A 142 -12.28 -4.31 9.10
C TRP A 142 -11.58 -3.01 8.71
N ALA A 143 -10.31 -3.08 8.29
CA ALA A 143 -9.54 -1.89 7.90
C ALA A 143 -10.15 -1.22 6.66
N TRP A 144 -10.60 -2.02 5.68
CA TRP A 144 -11.28 -1.51 4.50
C TRP A 144 -12.63 -0.89 4.84
N GLU A 145 -13.45 -1.53 5.66
CA GLU A 145 -14.74 -0.98 6.13
C GLU A 145 -14.55 0.33 6.91
N TYR A 146 -13.49 0.43 7.72
CA TYR A 146 -13.17 1.66 8.45
C TYR A 146 -12.85 2.83 7.51
N ILE A 147 -12.12 2.54 6.42
CA ILE A 147 -11.78 3.48 5.35
C ILE A 147 -13.05 3.84 4.56
N ASP A 148 -13.82 2.86 4.12
CA ASP A 148 -15.03 3.01 3.31
C ASP A 148 -16.07 3.92 3.98
N ALA A 149 -16.24 3.79 5.29
CA ALA A 149 -17.13 4.65 6.06
C ALA A 149 -16.66 6.11 6.18
N ARG A 150 -15.43 6.45 5.77
CA ARG A 150 -14.80 7.76 6.07
C ARG A 150 -14.22 8.49 4.87
N ILE A 151 -13.95 7.80 3.77
CA ILE A 151 -13.44 8.44 2.56
C ILE A 151 -14.44 8.24 1.42
N SER A 152 -14.61 9.28 0.61
CA SER A 152 -15.64 9.32 -0.43
C SER A 152 -15.51 8.13 -1.40
N PRO A 153 -16.64 7.48 -1.76
CA PRO A 153 -16.67 6.39 -2.73
C PRO A 153 -16.01 6.72 -4.06
N THR A 154 -16.01 7.98 -4.48
CA THR A 154 -15.34 8.45 -5.70
C THR A 154 -13.85 8.08 -5.71
N TYR A 155 -13.15 8.23 -4.59
CA TYR A 155 -11.72 7.90 -4.49
C TYR A 155 -11.48 6.40 -4.27
N LEU A 156 -12.40 5.71 -3.59
CA LEU A 156 -12.27 4.28 -3.32
C LEU A 156 -12.53 3.43 -4.57
N SER A 157 -13.33 3.95 -5.50
CA SER A 157 -13.60 3.30 -6.78
C SER A 157 -12.33 3.00 -7.60
N TRP A 158 -11.24 3.73 -7.33
CA TRP A 158 -9.96 3.55 -8.03
C TRP A 158 -9.15 2.33 -7.56
N PHE A 159 -9.48 1.77 -6.39
CA PHE A 159 -8.69 0.72 -5.75
C PHE A 159 -9.32 -0.68 -5.85
N ASN A 160 -10.65 -0.77 -5.90
CA ASN A 160 -11.51 -1.98 -5.93
C ASN A 160 -10.77 -3.35 -5.80
N PRO A 161 -10.32 -3.73 -4.57
CA PRO A 161 -9.49 -4.90 -4.38
C PRO A 161 -10.27 -6.21 -4.50
N VAL A 162 -9.81 -7.11 -5.37
CA VAL A 162 -10.50 -8.38 -5.69
C VAL A 162 -10.18 -9.53 -4.73
N ASN A 163 -9.10 -9.43 -3.96
CA ASN A 163 -8.67 -10.46 -3.00
C ASN A 163 -7.96 -9.81 -1.80
N ASP A 164 -7.59 -10.61 -0.79
CA ASP A 164 -6.98 -10.11 0.43
C ASP A 164 -5.57 -9.50 0.22
N ASN A 165 -4.78 -10.03 -0.72
CA ASN A 165 -3.47 -9.45 -1.03
C ASN A 165 -3.63 -8.06 -1.65
N GLU A 166 -4.53 -7.93 -2.63
CA GLU A 166 -4.86 -6.65 -3.26
C GLU A 166 -5.51 -5.69 -2.26
N ARG A 167 -6.35 -6.18 -1.33
CA ARG A 167 -6.92 -5.34 -0.27
C ARG A 167 -5.83 -4.78 0.64
N TYR A 168 -4.87 -5.61 1.03
CA TYR A 168 -3.72 -5.14 1.80
C TYR A 168 -2.94 -4.06 1.06
N ILE A 169 -2.57 -4.32 -0.21
CA ILE A 169 -1.81 -3.37 -1.02
C ILE A 169 -2.59 -2.05 -1.19
N ALA A 170 -3.87 -2.13 -1.53
CA ALA A 170 -4.74 -0.97 -1.69
C ALA A 170 -4.81 -0.11 -0.43
N ILE A 171 -4.99 -0.72 0.75
CA ILE A 171 -4.97 0.00 2.03
C ILE A 171 -3.64 0.70 2.24
N VAL A 172 -2.51 0.01 2.01
CA VAL A 172 -1.18 0.59 2.23
C VAL A 172 -0.93 1.76 1.29
N VAL A 173 -1.26 1.63 0.00
CA VAL A 173 -1.11 2.71 -0.99
C VAL A 173 -2.01 3.89 -0.64
N LEU A 174 -3.27 3.63 -0.33
CA LEU A 174 -4.23 4.68 0.04
C LEU A 174 -3.72 5.47 1.25
N LEU A 175 -3.29 4.81 2.32
CA LEU A 175 -2.77 5.48 3.51
C LEU A 175 -1.57 6.39 3.18
N LYS A 176 -0.64 5.90 2.35
CA LYS A 176 0.50 6.70 1.87
C LYS A 176 0.07 7.94 1.08
N MET A 177 -1.01 7.84 0.30
CA MET A 177 -1.47 8.91 -0.59
C MET A 177 -2.33 9.97 0.09
N LEU A 178 -2.96 9.69 1.24
CA LEU A 178 -3.88 10.61 1.93
C LEU A 178 -3.23 11.92 2.45
N PHE A 179 -1.97 12.21 2.11
CA PHE A 179 -1.27 13.42 2.55
C PHE A 179 -1.28 14.53 1.47
N PRO A 180 -1.89 15.70 1.77
CA PRO A 180 -1.98 16.85 0.85
C PRO A 180 -0.67 17.42 0.27
N THR A 181 0.49 17.12 0.86
CA THR A 181 1.80 17.57 0.35
C THR A 181 2.40 16.60 -0.67
N ASP A 182 1.76 15.44 -0.85
CA ASP A 182 2.32 14.26 -1.47
C ASP A 182 1.44 13.74 -2.61
N THR A 183 0.50 14.57 -3.07
CA THR A 183 -0.17 14.37 -4.34
C THR A 183 0.92 14.29 -5.41
N PRO A 184 1.06 13.14 -6.10
CA PRO A 184 2.10 13.01 -7.12
C PRO A 184 1.96 14.14 -8.10
N CYS A 185 3.06 14.79 -8.47
CA CYS A 185 3.02 16.01 -9.28
C CYS A 185 2.33 15.85 -10.65
N LEU A 186 2.10 14.61 -11.10
CA LEU A 186 1.33 14.26 -12.30
C LEU A 186 -0.19 14.36 -12.09
N LEU A 187 -0.65 14.35 -10.84
CA LEU A 187 -2.01 14.68 -10.43
C LEU A 187 -2.03 16.13 -9.97
N THR A 188 -3.00 16.91 -10.46
CA THR A 188 -3.14 18.29 -9.97
C THR A 188 -3.47 18.23 -8.48
N PRO A 189 -2.74 18.97 -7.63
CA PRO A 189 -2.89 18.92 -6.19
C PRO A 189 -4.38 19.03 -5.78
N LYS A 190 -5.14 19.96 -6.38
CA LYS A 190 -6.58 20.19 -6.10
C LYS A 190 -7.55 19.01 -6.36
N GLU A 191 -7.24 18.06 -7.24
CA GLU A 191 -8.14 16.92 -7.54
C GLU A 191 -8.04 15.80 -6.49
N PHE A 192 -6.86 15.63 -5.89
CA PHE A 192 -6.61 14.65 -4.82
C PHE A 192 -6.58 15.29 -3.42
N HIS A 193 -6.52 16.63 -3.33
CA HIS A 193 -6.61 17.38 -2.09
C HIS A 193 -7.99 17.27 -1.47
N LEU A 194 -8.19 16.16 -0.80
CA LEU A 194 -9.15 16.08 0.26
C LEU A 194 -8.71 17.01 1.39
N GLY A 195 -9.48 18.07 1.61
CA GLY A 195 -9.48 18.85 2.85
C GLY A 195 -9.97 18.02 4.04
N PHE A 196 -9.44 16.81 4.23
CA PHE A 196 -9.70 15.99 5.40
C PHE A 196 -8.81 16.47 6.55
N ALA A 197 -9.48 17.04 7.55
CA ALA A 197 -8.90 17.71 8.71
C ALA A 197 -7.75 16.90 9.37
N ALA A 198 -6.57 17.52 9.44
CA ALA A 198 -5.40 17.14 10.23
C ALA A 198 -4.93 15.67 10.05
N LYS A 199 -4.25 15.42 8.93
CA LYS A 199 -3.42 14.27 8.51
C LYS A 199 -3.05 13.22 9.58
N GLU A 200 -2.38 13.61 10.68
CA GLU A 200 -1.99 12.69 11.76
C GLU A 200 -3.20 12.03 12.45
N ARG A 201 -4.31 12.77 12.56
CA ARG A 201 -5.50 12.31 13.27
C ARG A 201 -6.21 11.15 12.56
N PHE A 202 -6.22 11.07 11.23
CA PHE A 202 -6.90 9.93 10.57
C PHE A 202 -6.13 8.63 10.85
N PHE A 203 -4.83 8.65 10.57
CA PHE A 203 -3.96 7.51 10.77
C PHE A 203 -3.96 7.07 12.24
N ASP A 204 -3.76 8.01 13.17
CA ASP A 204 -3.75 7.71 14.60
C ASP A 204 -5.11 7.21 15.09
N LYS A 205 -6.23 7.77 14.60
CA LYS A 205 -7.57 7.27 14.95
C LYS A 205 -7.79 5.87 14.42
N MET A 206 -7.40 5.58 13.18
CA MET A 206 -7.52 4.25 12.58
C MET A 206 -6.67 3.24 13.35
N HIS A 207 -5.41 3.57 13.62
CA HIS A 207 -4.51 2.71 14.39
C HIS A 207 -5.03 2.46 15.81
N ASN A 208 -5.53 3.49 16.51
CA ASN A 208 -6.12 3.33 17.83
C ASN A 208 -7.40 2.49 17.83
N ALA A 209 -8.26 2.68 16.82
CA ALA A 209 -9.47 1.86 16.65
C ALA A 209 -9.10 0.40 16.36
N PHE A 210 -8.09 0.16 15.52
CA PHE A 210 -7.57 -1.17 15.23
C PHE A 210 -7.03 -1.85 16.49
N ARG A 211 -6.22 -1.13 17.27
CA ARG A 211 -5.70 -1.62 18.55
C ARG A 211 -6.84 -2.02 19.48
N LYS A 212 -7.86 -1.18 19.65
CA LYS A 212 -9.03 -1.51 20.48
C LYS A 212 -9.73 -2.77 20.02
N GLN A 213 -9.94 -2.92 18.71
CA GLN A 213 -10.65 -4.06 18.13
C GLN A 213 -9.87 -5.38 18.26
N PHE A 214 -8.58 -5.39 17.92
CA PHE A 214 -7.82 -6.65 17.72
C PHE A 214 -6.73 -6.93 18.75
N ILE A 215 -6.25 -5.90 19.46
CA ILE A 215 -5.12 -6.01 20.41
C ILE A 215 -5.63 -5.86 21.84
N ASP A 216 -6.24 -4.74 22.16
CA ASP A 216 -6.71 -4.43 23.52
C ASP A 216 -7.97 -5.22 23.89
N GLY A 217 -8.81 -5.61 22.91
CA GLY A 217 -9.92 -6.55 23.12
C GLY A 217 -9.47 -7.96 23.56
N LYS A 218 -8.19 -8.30 23.37
CA LYS A 218 -7.55 -9.53 23.86
C LYS A 218 -6.76 -9.34 25.15
N LYS A 219 -6.72 -8.14 25.74
CA LYS A 219 -6.14 -7.99 27.08
C LYS A 219 -6.99 -8.83 28.03
N ASP A 220 -6.30 -9.72 28.73
CA ASP A 220 -6.82 -10.42 29.88
C ASP A 220 -7.59 -9.39 30.74
N LYS A 221 -8.92 -9.54 30.86
CA LYS A 221 -9.78 -8.58 31.58
C LYS A 221 -9.48 -8.56 33.10
N ARG A 222 -8.49 -9.33 33.53
CA ARG A 222 -8.03 -9.47 34.90
C ARG A 222 -7.37 -8.18 35.38
N VAL A 223 -7.67 -7.83 36.62
CA VAL A 223 -7.17 -6.65 37.30
C VAL A 223 -5.93 -7.03 38.11
N GLN A 224 -4.83 -6.28 37.96
CA GLN A 224 -3.62 -6.51 38.76
C GLN A 224 -3.86 -6.08 40.21
N ILE A 225 -3.59 -6.98 41.16
CA ILE A 225 -3.61 -6.71 42.60
C ILE A 225 -2.17 -6.67 43.11
N ASN A 226 -1.74 -5.50 43.61
CA ASN A 226 -0.44 -5.35 44.27
C ASN A 226 -0.65 -5.38 45.79
N VAL A 227 -0.22 -6.46 46.45
CA VAL A 227 -0.33 -6.65 47.90
C VAL A 227 1.01 -7.06 48.49
N LYS A 228 1.35 -6.49 49.65
CA LYS A 228 2.48 -6.94 50.47
C LYS A 228 1.99 -8.06 51.39
N ILE A 229 2.66 -9.21 51.34
CA ILE A 229 2.40 -10.35 52.22
C ILE A 229 3.65 -10.68 53.03
N SER A 230 3.49 -11.39 54.15
CA SER A 230 4.63 -11.83 54.95
C SER A 230 5.50 -12.86 54.19
N PRO A 231 6.80 -12.98 54.52
CA PRO A 231 7.67 -13.99 53.93
C PRO A 231 7.16 -15.43 54.12
N SER A 232 6.50 -15.70 55.25
CA SER A 232 5.88 -17.01 55.53
C SER A 232 4.71 -17.30 54.59
N ALA A 233 3.82 -16.32 54.38
CA ALA A 233 2.70 -16.44 53.45
C ALA A 233 3.18 -16.62 52.00
N LYS A 234 4.25 -15.91 51.60
CA LYS A 234 4.87 -16.07 50.28
C LYS A 234 5.45 -17.48 50.10
N SER A 235 6.18 -17.96 51.09
CA SER A 235 6.74 -19.33 51.08
C SER A 235 5.64 -20.40 50.97
N ALA A 236 4.52 -20.21 51.68
CA ALA A 236 3.37 -21.11 51.62
C ALA A 236 2.72 -21.10 50.22
N LEU A 237 2.53 -19.92 49.62
CA LEU A 237 1.99 -19.77 48.27
C LEU A 237 2.91 -20.44 47.22
N ASP A 238 4.23 -20.27 47.34
CA ASP A 238 5.21 -20.90 46.44
C ASP A 238 5.27 -22.42 46.59
N ARG A 239 5.03 -22.94 47.80
CA ARG A 239 4.88 -24.38 48.03
C ARG A 239 3.62 -24.92 47.36
N LEU A 240 2.47 -24.28 47.57
CA LEU A 240 1.20 -24.69 46.96
C LEU A 240 1.26 -24.66 45.43
N THR A 241 1.93 -23.66 44.85
CA THR A 241 2.14 -23.52 43.41
C THR A 241 2.90 -24.74 42.84
N ARG A 242 3.92 -25.21 43.56
CA ARG A 242 4.71 -26.41 43.18
C ARG A 242 3.92 -27.69 43.35
N GLU A 243 3.23 -27.87 44.48
CA GLU A 243 2.44 -29.07 44.78
C GLU A 243 1.31 -29.28 43.74
N ARG A 244 0.63 -28.20 43.35
CA ARG A 244 -0.50 -28.24 42.40
C ARG A 244 -0.10 -28.04 40.95
N LYS A 245 1.19 -27.87 40.64
CA LYS A 245 1.73 -27.62 39.28
C LYS A 245 0.95 -26.55 38.51
N THR A 246 0.58 -25.47 39.19
CA THR A 246 -0.22 -24.37 38.64
C THR A 246 0.48 -23.04 38.89
N THR A 247 -0.15 -21.92 38.55
CA THR A 247 0.41 -20.58 38.79
C THR A 247 -0.06 -20.03 40.14
N GLN A 248 0.74 -19.15 40.76
CA GLN A 248 0.33 -18.43 41.98
C GLN A 248 -1.00 -17.70 41.79
N GLN A 249 -1.20 -17.15 40.59
CA GLN A 249 -2.45 -16.50 40.20
C GLN A 249 -3.64 -17.46 40.29
N ALA A 250 -3.55 -18.65 39.70
CA ALA A 250 -4.65 -19.62 39.74
C ALA A 250 -4.99 -20.06 41.16
N ILE A 251 -3.98 -20.21 42.03
CA ILE A 251 -4.18 -20.51 43.46
C ILE A 251 -4.89 -19.38 44.18
N LEU A 252 -4.48 -18.12 43.94
CA LEU A 252 -5.12 -16.96 44.54
C LEU A 252 -6.55 -16.77 44.05
N GLU A 253 -6.81 -16.96 42.76
CA GLU A 253 -8.17 -16.92 42.20
C GLU A 253 -9.06 -18.00 42.84
N GLN A 254 -8.57 -19.24 42.97
CA GLN A 254 -9.35 -20.31 43.60
C GLN A 254 -9.64 -20.00 45.08
N LEU A 255 -8.64 -19.54 45.82
CA LEU A 255 -8.79 -19.15 47.23
C LEU A 255 -9.78 -17.98 47.41
N ILE A 256 -9.72 -16.96 46.54
CA ILE A 256 -10.59 -15.78 46.63
C ILE A 256 -12.02 -16.11 46.21
N LEU A 257 -12.20 -16.90 45.14
CA LEU A 257 -13.53 -17.21 44.60
C LEU A 257 -14.28 -18.26 45.43
N TYR A 258 -13.57 -19.27 45.94
CA TYR A 258 -14.20 -20.42 46.59
C TYR A 258 -13.90 -20.52 48.09
N GLY A 259 -13.02 -19.67 48.63
CA GLY A 259 -12.65 -19.68 50.06
C GLY A 259 -11.88 -20.91 50.51
N ARG A 260 -11.57 -21.83 49.59
CA ARG A 260 -10.87 -23.09 49.85
C ARG A 260 -10.07 -23.55 48.64
N LEU A 261 -9.12 -24.42 48.90
CA LEU A 261 -8.43 -25.19 47.87
C LEU A 261 -9.06 -26.58 47.89
N ASP A 262 -9.80 -26.94 46.85
CA ASP A 262 -10.37 -28.29 46.71
C ASP A 262 -9.26 -29.35 46.64
#